data_AF-A0A8T4KT47-F1
#
_entry.id   AF-A0A8T4KT47-F1
#
_cell.length_a   1.000
_cell.length_b   1.000
_cell.length_c   1.000
_cell.angle_alpha   90.00
_cell.angle_beta   90.00
_cell.angle_gamma   90.00
#
_symmetry.space_group_name_H-M   'P 1'
#
loop_
_entity.id
_entity.type
_entity.pdbx_description
1 polymer ?
#
loop_
_entity_poly.entity_id
_entity_poly.type
_entity_poly.pdbx_seq_one_letter_code
_entity_poly.pdbx_strand_id
1 'polypeptide(L)'
;MISLVEIVGPIPLLVPCYDESKGKKLYPLNPAAIPREEGVELIVRWISYRQNSYDPTERIGVYHMDWDFQNIKHKGDLMFPEMNDKNIVNPVEDVRAGLPDKSGETYVCYNYLRRGENGETLPGPVGATLKPPYKELEDVDVYGNQIGKNVLPLSRNENEREVVFRLVKHTPVFRYIKKSGGKTETRDEEIKHRPYWASQNIGFTGLPIELSDESKLFILHGVQVHDRIYEYSIGTAVWKSGEWRISEEPFLTPKMIREKLKEETDWTYEELRPEGKKVIYSGAIIPRSKEKLDNVDKMFNVDSIDKVDIPLNLGDTAVVMVELLMEDLLDFSEPLTFR
;
A
#
# COMPACT_ATOMS: atom_id res chain seq x y z
N MET A 1 13.71 10.93 24.36
CA MET A 1 12.62 11.90 24.16
C MET A 1 11.97 11.49 22.84
N ILE A 2 10.84 10.79 22.88
CA ILE A 2 10.18 10.25 21.70
C ILE A 2 9.38 11.40 21.07
N SER A 3 9.71 11.78 19.84
CA SER A 3 8.98 12.78 19.08
C SER A 3 7.64 12.18 18.66
N LEU A 4 6.53 12.83 18.97
CA LEU A 4 5.27 12.55 18.30
C LEU A 4 5.49 12.67 16.79
N VAL A 5 5.05 11.68 16.03
CA VAL A 5 4.79 11.86 14.60
C VAL A 5 3.55 12.74 14.52
N GLU A 6 3.75 14.02 14.23
CA GLU A 6 2.64 14.94 14.03
C GLU A 6 2.06 14.68 12.63
N ILE A 7 0.83 14.16 12.57
CA ILE A 7 0.06 14.14 11.32
C ILE A 7 -0.40 15.58 11.09
N VAL A 8 0.45 16.37 10.43
CA VAL A 8 0.17 17.78 10.17
C VAL A 8 -0.62 17.90 8.87
N GLY A 9 -1.87 18.37 8.88
CA GLY A 9 -2.63 18.64 7.65
C GLY A 9 -3.65 17.55 7.27
N PRO A 10 -4.51 17.84 6.27
CA PRO A 10 -5.70 17.04 5.99
C PRO A 10 -5.31 15.61 5.59
N ILE A 11 -6.00 14.62 6.15
CA ILE A 11 -5.94 13.25 5.67
C ILE A 11 -6.79 13.20 4.39
N PRO A 12 -6.22 13.01 3.18
CA PRO A 12 -7.04 12.83 1.99
C PRO A 12 -7.82 11.53 2.13
N LEU A 13 -9.13 11.64 2.38
CA LEU A 13 -10.04 10.52 2.50
C LEU A 13 -10.61 10.18 1.13
N LEU A 14 -10.29 8.99 0.63
CA LEU A 14 -11.06 8.41 -0.46
C LEU A 14 -12.36 7.87 0.13
N VAL A 15 -13.48 8.51 -0.21
CA VAL A 15 -14.80 8.13 0.30
C VAL A 15 -15.46 7.08 -0.59
N PRO A 16 -16.25 6.16 -0.02
CA PRO A 16 -17.08 5.25 -0.80
C PRO A 16 -18.01 6.00 -1.76
N CYS A 17 -18.26 5.44 -2.94
CA CYS A 17 -19.18 6.02 -3.92
C CYS A 17 -20.23 4.99 -4.34
N TYR A 18 -21.42 5.45 -4.75
CA TYR A 18 -22.44 4.57 -5.33
C TYR A 18 -22.24 4.45 -6.84
N ASP A 19 -22.09 3.23 -7.35
CA ASP A 19 -22.07 2.94 -8.78
C ASP A 19 -23.49 2.61 -9.23
N GLU A 20 -24.18 3.62 -9.76
CA GLU A 20 -25.56 3.49 -10.26
C GLU A 20 -25.69 2.42 -11.35
N SER A 21 -24.68 2.29 -12.22
CA SER A 21 -24.71 1.34 -13.34
C SER A 21 -24.71 -0.12 -12.87
N LYS A 22 -24.12 -0.37 -11.70
CA LYS A 22 -24.04 -1.70 -11.08
C LYS A 22 -24.98 -1.85 -9.88
N GLY A 23 -25.73 -0.81 -9.52
CA GLY A 23 -26.64 -0.79 -8.36
C GLY A 23 -25.95 -1.12 -7.03
N LYS A 24 -24.69 -0.73 -6.85
CA LYS A 24 -23.91 -1.10 -5.66
C LYS A 24 -22.93 -0.03 -5.22
N LYS A 25 -22.58 -0.06 -3.94
CA LYS A 25 -21.57 0.80 -3.34
C LYS A 25 -20.17 0.25 -3.56
N LEU A 26 -19.26 1.14 -3.94
CA LEU A 26 -17.85 0.86 -4.16
C LEU A 26 -17.00 1.52 -3.08
N TYR A 27 -16.00 0.80 -2.60
CA TYR A 27 -15.10 1.22 -1.54
C TYR A 27 -13.68 1.31 -2.11
N PRO A 28 -13.01 2.47 -2.00
CA PRO A 28 -11.63 2.64 -2.42
C PRO A 28 -10.70 2.02 -1.39
N LEU A 29 -9.78 1.17 -1.83
CA LEU A 29 -8.81 0.47 -0.99
C LEU A 29 -7.40 0.56 -1.58
N ASN A 30 -6.42 0.43 -0.69
CA ASN A 30 -5.01 0.16 -0.94
C ASN A 30 -4.40 1.00 -2.09
N PRO A 31 -4.55 2.35 -2.05
CA PRO A 31 -4.05 3.20 -3.11
C PRO A 31 -2.53 3.12 -3.20
N ALA A 32 -2.00 2.87 -4.40
CA ALA A 32 -0.59 3.12 -4.71
C ALA A 32 -0.42 4.59 -5.10
N ALA A 33 0.69 5.21 -4.71
CA ALA A 33 1.01 6.58 -5.10
C ALA A 33 2.24 6.62 -6.00
N ILE A 34 2.14 7.39 -7.09
CA ILE A 34 3.23 7.64 -8.03
C ILE A 34 3.48 9.15 -8.08
N PRO A 35 4.57 9.64 -7.48
CA PRO A 35 4.94 11.05 -7.57
C PRO A 35 5.13 11.51 -9.03
N ARG A 36 4.61 12.69 -9.36
CA ARG A 36 4.73 13.36 -10.67
C ARG A 36 5.16 14.81 -10.50
N GLU A 37 5.42 15.48 -11.62
CA GLU A 37 5.78 16.90 -11.60
C GLU A 37 4.64 17.77 -11.04
N GLU A 38 3.42 17.59 -11.56
CA GLU A 38 2.26 18.41 -11.21
C GLU A 38 1.50 17.93 -9.96
N GLY A 39 1.87 16.77 -9.40
CA GLY A 39 1.15 16.15 -8.29
C GLY A 39 1.50 14.69 -8.10
N VAL A 40 0.50 13.87 -7.83
CA VAL A 40 0.61 12.45 -7.52
C VAL A 40 -0.47 11.69 -8.29
N GLU A 41 -0.08 10.64 -8.99
CA GLU A 41 -1.04 9.69 -9.55
C GLU A 41 -1.32 8.60 -8.53
N LEU A 42 -2.59 8.42 -8.19
CA LEU A 42 -3.09 7.39 -7.30
C LEU A 42 -3.67 6.24 -8.14
N ILE A 43 -3.22 5.02 -7.86
CA ILE A 43 -3.84 3.80 -8.39
C ILE A 43 -4.69 3.20 -7.28
N VAL A 44 -6.01 3.32 -7.40
CA VAL A 44 -6.96 2.99 -6.35
C VAL A 44 -7.73 1.73 -6.71
N ARG A 45 -7.71 0.73 -5.82
CA ARG A 45 -8.55 -0.47 -5.95
C ARG A 45 -9.96 -0.13 -5.49
N TRP A 46 -10.97 -0.41 -6.29
CA TRP A 46 -12.37 -0.29 -5.87
C TRP A 46 -12.96 -1.67 -5.72
N ILE A 47 -13.57 -1.95 -4.58
CA ILE A 47 -14.29 -3.21 -4.32
C ILE A 47 -15.76 -2.94 -4.07
N SER A 48 -16.59 -3.97 -4.20
CA SER A 48 -17.93 -3.97 -3.62
C SER A 48 -18.00 -4.98 -2.50
N TYR A 49 -18.48 -4.58 -1.32
CA TYR A 49 -18.75 -5.52 -0.24
C TYR A 49 -19.88 -6.45 -0.59
N ARG A 50 -19.68 -7.74 -0.30
CA ARG A 50 -20.74 -8.74 -0.35
C ARG A 50 -20.76 -9.49 0.97
N GLN A 51 -21.84 -9.35 1.72
CA GLN A 51 -22.09 -10.17 2.91
C GLN A 51 -21.90 -11.65 2.52
N ASN A 52 -20.86 -12.29 3.06
CA ASN A 52 -20.49 -13.70 2.89
C ASN A 52 -19.60 -14.11 1.70
N SER A 53 -18.95 -13.18 0.98
CA SER A 53 -17.94 -13.57 -0.02
C SER A 53 -16.68 -12.73 0.05
N TYR A 54 -15.60 -13.28 -0.52
CA TYR A 54 -14.37 -12.55 -0.79
C TYR A 54 -14.66 -11.32 -1.67
N ASP A 55 -14.19 -10.13 -1.27
CA ASP A 55 -14.53 -8.86 -1.92
C ASP A 55 -13.82 -8.69 -3.26
N PRO A 56 -14.53 -8.86 -4.39
CA PRO A 56 -13.89 -8.81 -5.69
C PRO A 56 -13.49 -7.37 -6.00
N THR A 57 -12.36 -7.23 -6.69
CA THR A 57 -12.00 -5.96 -7.30
C THR A 57 -12.96 -5.68 -8.45
N GLU A 58 -13.66 -4.55 -8.34
CA GLU A 58 -14.65 -4.09 -9.30
C GLU A 58 -14.04 -3.23 -10.40
N ARG A 59 -13.02 -2.44 -10.03
CA ARG A 59 -12.17 -1.68 -10.94
C ARG A 59 -10.90 -1.24 -10.22
N ILE A 60 -9.89 -0.86 -10.99
CA ILE A 60 -8.75 -0.11 -10.50
C ILE A 60 -8.76 1.25 -11.21
N GLY A 61 -8.98 2.33 -10.47
CA GLY A 61 -9.05 3.68 -11.03
C GLY A 61 -7.71 4.40 -10.89
N VAL A 62 -7.34 5.20 -11.88
CA VAL A 62 -6.21 6.12 -11.85
C VAL A 62 -6.73 7.53 -11.58
N TYR A 63 -6.17 8.19 -10.58
CA TYR A 63 -6.56 9.54 -10.18
C TYR A 63 -5.33 10.42 -10.10
N HIS A 64 -5.44 11.65 -10.59
CA HIS A 64 -4.44 12.66 -10.32
C HIS A 64 -4.85 13.48 -9.12
N MET A 65 -3.93 13.69 -8.21
CA MET A 65 -4.07 14.55 -7.03
C MET A 65 -2.96 15.58 -7.08
N ASP A 66 -3.27 16.86 -6.98
CA ASP A 66 -2.27 17.91 -6.85
C ASP A 66 -1.52 17.87 -5.51
N TRP A 67 -0.40 18.59 -5.44
CA TRP A 67 0.48 18.58 -4.26
C TRP A 67 -0.12 19.24 -3.00
N ASP A 68 -1.14 20.08 -3.16
CA ASP A 68 -1.90 20.64 -2.03
C ASP A 68 -3.05 19.72 -1.59
N PHE A 69 -3.24 18.60 -2.29
CA PHE A 69 -4.26 17.58 -2.03
C PHE A 69 -5.70 18.09 -2.10
N GLN A 70 -5.94 19.19 -2.82
CA GLN A 70 -7.27 19.81 -2.91
C GLN A 70 -8.05 19.32 -4.12
N ASN A 71 -7.38 18.94 -5.21
CA ASN A 71 -8.03 18.55 -6.45
C ASN A 71 -7.66 17.12 -6.83
N ILE A 72 -8.63 16.22 -6.69
CA ILE A 72 -8.52 14.83 -7.15
C ILE A 72 -9.35 14.67 -8.43
N LYS A 73 -8.71 14.25 -9.53
CA LYS A 73 -9.35 14.04 -10.83
C LYS A 73 -9.16 12.61 -11.31
N HIS A 74 -10.27 11.91 -11.60
CA HIS A 74 -10.23 10.61 -12.27
C HIS A 74 -9.66 10.76 -13.69
N LYS A 75 -8.61 9.99 -14.00
CA LYS A 75 -7.92 9.98 -15.30
C LYS A 75 -8.40 8.83 -16.20
N GLY A 76 -8.95 7.78 -15.59
CA GLY A 76 -9.43 6.58 -16.27
C GLY A 76 -9.31 5.35 -15.38
N ASP A 77 -9.70 4.20 -15.91
CA ASP A 77 -9.58 2.92 -15.23
C ASP A 77 -8.47 2.08 -15.91
N LEU A 78 -7.69 1.36 -15.09
CA LEU A 78 -6.66 0.45 -15.58
C LEU A 78 -7.30 -0.83 -16.11
N MET A 79 -6.97 -1.15 -17.35
CA MET A 79 -7.26 -2.43 -17.97
C MET A 79 -6.13 -3.40 -17.63
N PHE A 80 -6.47 -4.49 -16.94
CA PHE A 80 -5.53 -5.56 -16.69
C PHE A 80 -5.56 -6.52 -17.87
N PRO A 81 -4.39 -6.96 -18.36
CA PRO A 81 -4.35 -7.96 -19.42
C PRO A 81 -5.10 -9.21 -18.99
N GLU A 82 -5.87 -9.77 -19.91
CA GLU A 82 -6.55 -11.05 -19.68
C GLU A 82 -5.50 -12.10 -19.36
N MET A 83 -5.46 -12.53 -18.10
CA MET A 83 -4.68 -13.68 -17.71
C MET A 83 -5.49 -14.92 -18.10
N ASN A 84 -5.03 -15.65 -19.11
CA ASN A 84 -5.64 -16.90 -19.60
C ASN A 84 -5.45 -18.09 -18.63
N ASP A 85 -5.63 -17.86 -17.32
CA ASP A 85 -5.64 -18.90 -16.29
C ASP A 85 -7.05 -19.01 -15.72
N LYS A 86 -7.72 -20.12 -16.06
CA LYS A 86 -9.07 -20.47 -15.59
C LYS A 86 -9.20 -20.54 -14.07
N ASN A 87 -8.10 -20.58 -13.34
CA ASN A 87 -8.09 -20.63 -11.89
C ASN A 87 -8.09 -19.24 -11.25
N ILE A 88 -7.99 -18.15 -12.00
CA ILE A 88 -7.99 -16.80 -11.42
C ILE A 88 -9.38 -16.45 -10.86
N VAL A 89 -9.38 -16.01 -9.61
CA VAL A 89 -10.58 -15.67 -8.81
C VAL A 89 -10.73 -14.15 -8.68
N ASN A 90 -9.62 -13.43 -8.57
CA ASN A 90 -9.59 -11.97 -8.60
C ASN A 90 -8.30 -11.53 -9.28
N PRO A 91 -8.36 -10.77 -10.39
CA PRO A 91 -7.15 -10.43 -11.12
C PRO A 91 -6.18 -9.53 -10.34
N VAL A 92 -6.66 -8.75 -9.35
CA VAL A 92 -5.85 -7.68 -8.74
C VAL A 92 -6.19 -7.39 -7.28
N GLU A 93 -5.20 -7.41 -6.39
CA GLU A 93 -5.22 -6.83 -5.06
C GLU A 93 -3.94 -6.01 -4.78
N ASP A 94 -4.04 -5.05 -3.87
CA ASP A 94 -2.92 -4.35 -3.24
C ASP A 94 -1.87 -3.83 -4.22
N VAL A 95 -2.30 -3.00 -5.17
CA VAL A 95 -1.37 -2.40 -6.13
C VAL A 95 -0.33 -1.57 -5.38
N ARG A 96 0.92 -1.71 -5.80
CA ARG A 96 2.06 -0.90 -5.38
C ARG A 96 2.77 -0.42 -6.63
N ALA A 97 3.31 0.78 -6.60
CA ALA A 97 3.97 1.35 -7.76
C ALA A 97 5.38 1.80 -7.39
N GLY A 98 6.30 1.62 -8.33
CA GLY A 98 7.65 2.14 -8.36
C GLY A 98 7.70 3.65 -8.51
N LEU A 99 8.92 4.20 -8.42
CA LEU A 99 9.14 5.55 -8.93
C LEU A 99 9.13 5.51 -10.46
N PRO A 100 8.59 6.55 -11.11
CA PRO A 100 8.61 6.61 -12.56
C PRO A 100 10.03 6.89 -13.06
N ASP A 101 10.35 6.33 -14.22
CA ASP A 101 11.59 6.64 -14.93
C ASP A 101 11.48 7.98 -15.71
N LYS A 102 12.52 8.29 -16.50
CA LYS A 102 12.59 9.53 -17.29
C LYS A 102 11.52 9.63 -18.38
N SER A 103 10.99 8.50 -18.84
CA SER A 103 9.88 8.45 -19.81
C SER A 103 8.52 8.56 -19.14
N GLY A 104 8.47 8.49 -17.80
CA GLY A 104 7.26 8.52 -17.00
C GLY A 104 6.61 7.15 -16.82
N GLU A 105 7.21 6.09 -17.34
CA GLU A 105 6.84 4.71 -17.10
C GLU A 105 7.16 4.32 -15.66
N THR A 106 6.36 3.44 -15.07
CA THR A 106 6.59 2.93 -13.73
C THR A 106 6.35 1.44 -13.68
N TYR A 107 7.16 0.72 -12.90
CA TYR A 107 6.90 -0.67 -12.62
C TYR A 107 5.89 -0.77 -11.48
N VAL A 108 4.79 -1.48 -11.70
CA VAL A 108 3.75 -1.70 -10.68
C VAL A 108 3.72 -3.16 -10.31
N CYS A 109 3.47 -3.44 -9.04
CA CYS A 109 3.29 -4.78 -8.53
C CYS A 109 1.90 -4.91 -7.91
N TYR A 110 1.30 -6.09 -8.02
CA TYR A 110 0.00 -6.40 -7.46
C TYR A 110 -0.10 -7.90 -7.19
N ASN A 111 -1.08 -8.29 -6.38
CA ASN A 111 -1.38 -9.71 -6.19
C ASN A 111 -2.50 -10.11 -7.14
N TYR A 112 -2.38 -11.26 -7.80
CA TYR A 112 -3.52 -11.95 -8.37
C TYR A 112 -3.94 -13.07 -7.43
N LEU A 113 -5.23 -13.38 -7.40
CA LEU A 113 -5.72 -14.53 -6.65
C LEU A 113 -6.07 -15.65 -7.59
N ARG A 114 -5.52 -16.83 -7.31
CA ARG A 114 -5.86 -18.07 -8.01
C ARG A 114 -6.45 -19.10 -7.06
N ARG A 115 -7.26 -20.00 -7.60
CA ARG A 115 -7.79 -21.16 -6.90
C ARG A 115 -6.71 -22.24 -6.90
N GLY A 116 -6.31 -22.68 -5.71
CA GLY A 116 -5.41 -23.80 -5.50
C GLY A 116 -6.08 -25.14 -5.78
N GLU A 117 -5.29 -26.21 -5.74
CA GLU A 117 -5.74 -27.57 -6.06
C GLU A 117 -6.85 -28.06 -5.11
N ASN A 118 -6.87 -27.60 -3.86
CA ASN A 118 -7.88 -27.97 -2.87
C ASN A 118 -9.02 -26.94 -2.78
N GLY A 119 -9.14 -26.05 -3.76
CA GLY A 119 -10.17 -25.00 -3.79
C GLY A 119 -9.84 -23.78 -2.95
N GLU A 120 -8.68 -23.73 -2.27
CA GLU A 120 -8.25 -22.58 -1.49
C GLU A 120 -7.90 -21.39 -2.39
N THR A 121 -7.99 -20.16 -1.87
CA THR A 121 -7.60 -18.96 -2.63
C THR A 121 -6.17 -18.58 -2.28
N LEU A 122 -5.29 -18.62 -3.28
CA LEU A 122 -3.86 -18.40 -3.14
C LEU A 122 -3.45 -17.12 -3.85
N PRO A 123 -2.78 -16.17 -3.16
CA PRO A 123 -2.24 -15.00 -3.79
C PRO A 123 -0.92 -15.31 -4.49
N GLY A 124 -0.74 -14.75 -5.68
CA GLY A 124 0.50 -14.79 -6.43
C GLY A 124 1.03 -13.37 -6.70
N PRO A 125 2.33 -13.13 -6.52
CA PRO A 125 2.94 -11.83 -6.83
C PRO A 125 3.11 -11.65 -8.33
N VAL A 126 2.69 -10.49 -8.84
CA VAL A 126 2.86 -10.07 -10.23
C VAL A 126 3.47 -8.68 -10.26
N GLY A 127 4.32 -8.45 -11.25
CA GLY A 127 4.79 -7.13 -11.65
C GLY A 127 4.45 -6.84 -13.10
N ALA A 128 4.26 -5.58 -13.46
CA ALA A 128 3.98 -5.14 -14.81
C ALA A 128 4.47 -3.70 -15.03
N THR A 129 4.76 -3.34 -16.27
CA THR A 129 5.08 -1.97 -16.65
C THR A 129 3.78 -1.20 -16.88
N LEU A 130 3.68 -0.02 -16.28
CA LEU A 130 2.57 0.90 -16.46
C LEU A 130 3.07 2.16 -17.18
N LYS A 131 2.59 2.39 -18.40
CA LYS A 131 3.02 3.49 -19.27
C LYS A 131 2.00 4.61 -19.33
N PRO A 132 2.40 5.89 -19.44
CA PRO A 132 1.46 6.97 -19.72
C PRO A 132 0.70 6.71 -21.04
N PRO A 133 -0.62 6.98 -21.13
CA PRO A 133 -1.48 7.68 -20.16
C PRO A 133 -2.16 6.76 -19.12
N TYR A 134 -1.54 5.65 -18.75
CA TYR A 134 -1.96 4.74 -17.69
C TYR A 134 -3.30 4.06 -17.95
N LYS A 135 -3.44 3.46 -19.13
CA LYS A 135 -4.63 2.70 -19.53
C LYS A 135 -4.43 1.20 -19.43
N GLU A 136 -3.23 0.72 -19.74
CA GLU A 136 -2.95 -0.71 -19.89
C GLU A 136 -1.64 -1.06 -19.17
N LEU A 137 -1.57 -2.31 -18.71
CA LEU A 137 -0.35 -2.90 -18.17
C LEU A 137 0.35 -3.73 -19.24
N GLU A 138 1.65 -3.50 -19.37
CA GLU A 138 2.52 -4.16 -20.32
C GLU A 138 3.58 -5.01 -19.61
N ASP A 139 4.28 -5.86 -20.37
CA ASP A 139 5.42 -6.66 -19.91
C ASP A 139 5.21 -7.39 -18.57
N VAL A 140 4.08 -8.08 -18.43
CA VAL A 140 3.68 -8.74 -17.20
C VAL A 140 4.65 -9.86 -16.80
N ASP A 141 5.22 -9.73 -15.60
CA ASP A 141 6.00 -10.74 -14.92
C ASP A 141 5.16 -11.44 -13.86
N VAL A 142 4.86 -12.71 -14.10
CA VAL A 142 4.38 -13.61 -13.05
C VAL A 142 5.60 -14.19 -12.34
N TYR A 143 5.74 -13.94 -11.03
CA TYR A 143 6.88 -14.41 -10.24
C TYR A 143 6.74 -15.88 -9.81
N GLY A 144 6.46 -16.74 -10.79
CA GLY A 144 6.36 -18.20 -10.69
C GLY A 144 5.13 -18.70 -9.91
N ASN A 145 5.15 -19.98 -9.54
CA ASN A 145 4.11 -20.63 -8.74
C ASN A 145 4.12 -20.24 -7.25
N GLN A 146 4.76 -19.13 -6.91
CA GLN A 146 4.95 -18.72 -5.53
C GLN A 146 3.65 -18.22 -4.92
N ILE A 147 3.44 -18.53 -3.65
CA ILE A 147 2.29 -18.07 -2.87
C ILE A 147 2.76 -16.92 -2.00
N GLY A 148 2.47 -15.69 -2.41
CA GLY A 148 3.01 -14.49 -1.80
C GLY A 148 2.05 -13.31 -1.83
N LYS A 149 2.20 -12.40 -0.87
CA LYS A 149 1.47 -11.12 -0.79
C LYS A 149 2.43 -9.96 -0.59
N ASN A 150 1.89 -8.74 -0.66
CA ASN A 150 2.62 -7.50 -0.37
C ASN A 150 3.83 -7.31 -1.29
N VAL A 151 3.63 -7.60 -2.58
CA VAL A 151 4.67 -7.43 -3.58
C VAL A 151 4.98 -5.95 -3.79
N LEU A 152 6.27 -5.63 -3.75
CA LEU A 152 6.78 -4.28 -3.84
C LEU A 152 7.87 -4.21 -4.91
N PRO A 153 7.79 -3.26 -5.85
CA PRO A 153 8.89 -2.99 -6.78
C PRO A 153 10.03 -2.27 -6.04
N LEU A 154 11.26 -2.74 -6.27
CA LEU A 154 12.48 -2.20 -5.68
C LEU A 154 13.38 -1.48 -6.71
N SER A 155 13.33 -1.88 -7.98
CA SER A 155 14.22 -1.30 -8.98
C SER A 155 13.67 0.01 -9.56
N ARG A 156 14.59 0.94 -9.83
CA ARG A 156 14.37 2.18 -10.60
C ARG A 156 14.88 2.08 -12.04
N ASN A 157 15.46 0.94 -12.43
CA ASN A 157 16.15 0.76 -13.71
C ASN A 157 15.29 -0.06 -14.67
N GLU A 158 15.01 0.49 -15.85
CA GLU A 158 14.25 -0.18 -16.93
C GLU A 158 14.82 -1.56 -17.34
N ASN A 159 16.14 -1.75 -17.19
CA ASN A 159 16.86 -2.97 -17.57
C ASN A 159 16.99 -4.00 -16.45
N GLU A 160 16.52 -3.67 -15.24
CA GLU A 160 16.59 -4.53 -14.07
C GLU A 160 15.27 -4.50 -13.32
N ARG A 161 14.64 -5.67 -13.14
CA ARG A 161 13.40 -5.78 -12.37
C ARG A 161 13.72 -6.42 -11.03
N GLU A 162 13.66 -5.63 -9.97
CA GLU A 162 13.82 -6.11 -8.60
C GLU A 162 12.49 -5.98 -7.87
N VAL A 163 12.05 -7.05 -7.21
CA VAL A 163 10.86 -7.07 -6.35
C VAL A 163 11.15 -7.77 -5.05
N VAL A 164 10.37 -7.40 -4.03
CA VAL A 164 10.27 -8.13 -2.77
C VAL A 164 8.81 -8.44 -2.47
N PHE A 165 8.53 -9.62 -1.93
CA PHE A 165 7.20 -9.98 -1.44
C PHE A 165 7.28 -10.93 -0.25
N ARG A 166 6.19 -11.00 0.51
CA ARG A 166 6.06 -11.89 1.67
C ARG A 166 5.54 -13.24 1.27
N LEU A 167 6.18 -14.32 1.73
CA LEU A 167 5.66 -15.69 1.56
C LEU A 167 4.52 -15.97 2.55
N VAL A 168 3.37 -16.44 2.07
CA VAL A 168 2.17 -16.62 2.92
C VAL A 168 2.33 -17.77 3.91
N LYS A 169 3.02 -18.86 3.52
CA LYS A 169 3.19 -20.05 4.36
C LYS A 169 4.32 -19.92 5.39
N HIS A 170 5.15 -18.89 5.28
CA HIS A 170 6.34 -18.69 6.09
C HIS A 170 6.34 -17.26 6.63
N THR A 171 5.63 -17.00 7.71
CA THR A 171 5.76 -15.71 8.38
C THR A 171 7.09 -15.70 9.16
N PRO A 172 7.96 -14.67 9.10
CA PRO A 172 8.02 -13.46 8.27
C PRO A 172 9.19 -13.54 7.24
N VAL A 173 9.08 -14.44 6.26
CA VAL A 173 10.08 -14.57 5.20
C VAL A 173 9.68 -13.70 4.01
N PHE A 174 10.59 -12.82 3.62
CA PHE A 174 10.52 -12.03 2.40
C PHE A 174 11.37 -12.66 1.32
N ARG A 175 10.79 -12.83 0.14
CA ARG A 175 11.50 -13.27 -1.05
C ARG A 175 11.83 -12.07 -1.91
N TYR A 176 13.09 -11.95 -2.26
CA TYR A 176 13.58 -11.02 -3.25
C TYR A 176 13.80 -11.75 -4.57
N ILE A 177 13.40 -11.12 -5.66
CA ILE A 177 13.68 -11.59 -7.01
C ILE A 177 14.27 -10.43 -7.79
N LYS A 178 15.45 -10.64 -8.36
CA LYS A 178 16.12 -9.70 -9.27
C LYS A 178 16.26 -10.34 -10.64
N LYS A 179 15.73 -9.69 -11.67
CA LYS A 179 15.84 -10.08 -13.08
C LYS A 179 16.70 -9.05 -13.81
N SER A 180 17.84 -9.46 -14.36
CA SER A 180 18.74 -8.58 -15.12
C SER A 180 19.49 -9.38 -16.18
N GLY A 181 19.52 -8.89 -17.43
CA GLY A 181 20.27 -9.53 -18.53
C GLY A 181 19.92 -11.00 -18.76
N GLY A 182 18.64 -11.38 -18.59
CA GLY A 182 18.18 -12.77 -18.72
C GLY A 182 18.50 -13.70 -17.54
N LYS A 183 19.20 -13.20 -16.52
CA LYS A 183 19.44 -13.93 -15.26
C LYS A 183 18.35 -13.60 -14.25
N THR A 184 17.95 -14.60 -13.46
CA THR A 184 17.04 -14.44 -12.32
C THR A 184 17.78 -14.86 -11.06
N GLU A 185 17.91 -13.94 -10.11
CA GLU A 185 18.44 -14.19 -8.78
C GLU A 185 17.28 -14.21 -7.79
N THR A 186 17.34 -15.12 -6.83
CA THR A 186 16.32 -15.26 -5.78
C THR A 186 16.99 -15.46 -4.44
N ARG A 187 16.56 -14.69 -3.44
CA ARG A 187 17.00 -14.87 -2.05
C ARG A 187 15.82 -14.72 -1.11
N ASP A 188 15.88 -15.44 -0.01
CA ASP A 188 14.92 -15.35 1.07
C ASP A 188 15.58 -14.71 2.27
N GLU A 189 14.89 -13.76 2.89
CA GLU A 189 15.33 -13.07 4.09
C GLU A 189 14.26 -13.19 5.17
N GLU A 190 14.66 -13.57 6.37
CA GLU A 190 13.76 -13.74 7.51
C GLU A 190 13.91 -12.56 8.48
N ILE A 191 12.78 -11.99 8.91
CA ILE A 191 12.77 -11.13 10.10
C ILE A 191 12.86 -12.00 11.35
N LYS A 192 14.04 -11.99 12.00
CA LYS A 192 14.27 -12.76 13.24
C LYS A 192 13.47 -12.26 14.45
N HIS A 193 13.19 -10.97 14.52
CA HIS A 193 12.50 -10.34 15.65
C HIS A 193 11.25 -9.61 15.17
N ARG A 194 10.08 -10.13 15.51
CA ARG A 194 8.81 -9.46 15.23
C ARG A 194 8.48 -8.49 16.36
N PRO A 195 8.16 -7.23 16.04
CA PRO A 195 7.70 -6.30 17.06
C PRO A 195 6.30 -6.68 17.54
N TYR A 196 5.93 -6.22 18.73
CA TYR A 196 4.65 -6.58 19.36
C TYR A 196 3.46 -6.20 18.47
N TRP A 197 3.54 -5.04 17.78
CA TRP A 197 2.54 -4.49 16.86
C TRP A 197 2.41 -5.24 15.52
N ALA A 198 3.24 -6.25 15.27
CA ALA A 198 3.20 -7.11 14.08
C ALA A 198 3.24 -8.60 14.43
N SER A 199 2.60 -8.99 15.54
CA SER A 199 2.69 -10.35 16.09
C SER A 199 2.17 -11.43 15.15
N GLN A 200 1.13 -11.15 14.37
CA GLN A 200 0.52 -12.11 13.44
C GLN A 200 1.21 -12.11 12.09
N ASN A 201 1.29 -10.93 11.45
CA ASN A 201 1.87 -10.76 10.13
C ASN A 201 2.53 -9.38 10.02
N ILE A 202 3.47 -9.28 9.07
CA ILE A 202 4.13 -8.03 8.70
C ILE A 202 4.26 -7.98 7.19
N GLY A 203 4.02 -6.84 6.56
CA GLY A 203 4.10 -6.69 5.12
C GLY A 203 4.45 -5.26 4.71
N PHE A 204 4.78 -5.07 3.44
CA PHE A 204 5.16 -3.77 2.90
C PHE A 204 3.93 -2.93 2.55
N THR A 205 4.01 -1.63 2.85
CA THR A 205 2.96 -0.67 2.59
C THR A 205 3.28 0.23 1.39
N GLY A 206 4.54 0.61 1.19
CA GLY A 206 4.92 1.55 0.12
C GLY A 206 6.36 1.34 -0.31
N LEU A 207 6.79 2.17 -1.27
CA LEU A 207 8.16 2.13 -1.79
C LEU A 207 9.18 2.30 -0.67
N PRO A 208 10.32 1.57 -0.75
CA PRO A 208 11.41 1.86 0.16
C PRO A 208 12.02 3.21 -0.17
N ILE A 209 12.51 3.87 0.87
CA ILE A 209 13.30 5.09 0.78
C ILE A 209 14.76 4.67 0.78
N GLU A 210 15.52 5.11 -0.21
CA GLU A 210 16.96 4.81 -0.28
C GLU A 210 17.68 5.70 0.74
N LEU A 211 18.39 5.09 1.68
CA LEU A 211 19.19 5.82 2.66
C LEU A 211 20.65 5.90 2.19
N SER A 212 21.13 4.82 1.55
CA SER A 212 22.44 4.70 0.90
C SER A 212 22.45 3.52 -0.06
N ASP A 213 23.54 3.33 -0.81
CA ASP A 213 23.73 2.18 -1.71
C ASP A 213 23.52 0.80 -1.03
N GLU A 214 23.72 0.73 0.29
CA GLU A 214 23.59 -0.51 1.06
C GLU A 214 22.41 -0.50 2.03
N SER A 215 21.62 0.58 2.11
CA SER A 215 20.56 0.69 3.10
C SER A 215 19.28 1.36 2.61
N LYS A 216 18.16 0.78 3.03
CA LYS A 216 16.80 1.16 2.62
C LYS A 216 15.89 1.25 3.84
N LEU A 217 15.07 2.27 3.92
CA LEU A 217 13.99 2.40 4.91
C LEU A 217 12.68 1.91 4.28
N PHE A 218 12.04 0.96 4.94
CA PHE A 218 10.77 0.38 4.55
C PHE A 218 9.67 0.84 5.50
N ILE A 219 8.49 1.05 4.93
CA ILE A 219 7.26 1.26 5.67
C ILE A 219 6.48 -0.05 5.69
N LEU A 220 6.20 -0.52 6.90
CA LEU A 220 5.59 -1.82 7.13
C LEU A 220 4.21 -1.65 7.76
N HIS A 221 3.24 -2.46 7.34
CA HIS A 221 2.06 -2.72 8.15
C HIS A 221 2.28 -4.01 8.95
N GLY A 222 1.96 -3.95 10.23
CA GLY A 222 1.96 -5.06 11.16
C GLY A 222 0.54 -5.38 11.57
N VAL A 223 0.22 -6.67 11.68
CA VAL A 223 -1.10 -7.16 12.05
C VAL A 223 -1.04 -7.74 13.45
N GLN A 224 -1.96 -7.30 14.30
CA GLN A 224 -2.31 -7.92 15.56
C GLN A 224 -3.74 -8.45 15.50
N VAL A 225 -4.03 -9.46 16.32
CA VAL A 225 -5.40 -9.96 16.49
C VAL A 225 -5.79 -9.79 17.96
N HIS A 226 -6.79 -8.95 18.19
CA HIS A 226 -7.41 -8.72 19.51
C HIS A 226 -8.89 -9.05 19.42
N ASP A 227 -9.40 -9.98 20.21
CA ASP A 227 -10.83 -10.36 20.21
C ASP A 227 -11.41 -10.65 18.81
N ARG A 228 -10.65 -11.41 17.99
CA ARG A 228 -10.98 -11.75 16.57
C ARG A 228 -11.01 -10.55 15.61
N ILE A 229 -10.49 -9.41 16.03
CA ILE A 229 -10.35 -8.21 15.22
C ILE A 229 -8.91 -8.12 14.74
N TYR A 230 -8.74 -7.86 13.44
CA TYR A 230 -7.43 -7.58 12.86
C TYR A 230 -7.12 -6.09 13.00
N GLU A 231 -6.13 -5.76 13.81
CA GLU A 231 -5.63 -4.40 13.95
C GLU A 231 -4.35 -4.25 13.16
N TYR A 232 -4.30 -3.25 12.27
CA TYR A 232 -3.13 -2.95 11.46
C TYR A 232 -2.48 -1.69 11.99
N SER A 233 -1.23 -1.81 12.41
CA SER A 233 -0.40 -0.69 12.81
C SER A 233 0.71 -0.49 11.79
N ILE A 234 1.17 0.75 11.63
CA ILE A 234 2.23 1.09 10.68
C ILE A 234 3.48 1.42 11.47
N GLY A 235 4.56 0.74 11.11
CA GLY A 235 5.89 0.97 11.65
C GLY A 235 6.92 1.01 10.53
N THR A 236 8.18 1.01 10.92
CA THR A 236 9.29 1.11 9.97
C THR A 236 10.30 0.00 10.16
N ALA A 237 11.02 -0.32 9.09
CA ALA A 237 12.19 -1.16 9.17
C ALA A 237 13.31 -0.61 8.30
N VAL A 238 14.55 -0.71 8.79
CA VAL A 238 15.74 -0.47 7.99
C VAL A 238 16.29 -1.81 7.56
N TRP A 239 16.52 -1.96 6.26
CA TRP A 239 17.32 -3.02 5.69
C TRP A 239 18.73 -2.47 5.43
N LYS A 240 19.76 -3.14 5.92
CA LYS A 240 21.16 -2.78 5.64
C LYS A 240 22.02 -4.02 5.49
N SER A 241 22.68 -4.14 4.34
CA SER A 241 23.64 -5.22 4.06
C SER A 241 23.09 -6.64 4.34
N GLY A 242 21.80 -6.88 4.06
CA GLY A 242 21.13 -8.17 4.28
C GLY A 242 20.53 -8.38 5.66
N GLU A 243 20.59 -7.39 6.55
CA GLU A 243 20.00 -7.45 7.89
C GLU A 243 18.81 -6.50 8.02
N TRP A 244 17.75 -7.00 8.68
CA TRP A 244 16.56 -6.23 9.01
C TRP A 244 16.61 -5.74 10.45
N ARG A 245 16.31 -4.45 10.66
CA ARG A 245 15.99 -3.90 11.99
C ARG A 245 14.65 -3.20 11.93
N ILE A 246 13.73 -3.59 12.80
CA ILE A 246 12.35 -3.11 12.81
C ILE A 246 12.14 -2.26 14.05
N SER A 247 11.38 -1.17 13.91
CA SER A 247 11.00 -0.33 15.04
C SER A 247 10.20 -1.14 16.07
N GLU A 248 10.57 -1.01 17.34
CA GLU A 248 9.85 -1.68 18.43
C GLU A 248 8.43 -1.14 18.56
N GLU A 249 8.26 0.16 18.35
CA GLU A 249 6.99 0.87 18.38
C GLU A 249 6.47 1.17 16.96
N PRO A 250 5.15 1.13 16.73
CA PRO A 250 4.53 1.62 15.51
C PRO A 250 4.44 3.16 15.57
N PHE A 251 4.66 3.83 14.45
CA PHE A 251 4.48 5.28 14.38
C PHE A 251 3.03 5.69 14.09
N LEU A 252 2.19 4.75 13.62
CA LEU A 252 0.76 4.96 13.41
C LEU A 252 -0.02 3.74 13.90
N THR A 253 -0.98 3.97 14.79
CA THR A 253 -1.87 2.91 15.28
C THR A 253 -3.32 3.22 14.94
N PRO A 254 -4.19 2.19 14.92
CA PRO A 254 -5.64 2.41 14.85
C PRO A 254 -6.15 3.38 15.91
N LYS A 255 -5.56 3.37 17.12
CA LYS A 255 -5.92 4.29 18.19
C LYS A 255 -5.62 5.74 17.83
N MET A 256 -4.41 6.03 17.33
CA MET A 256 -3.99 7.38 16.94
C MET A 256 -4.86 7.94 15.82
N ILE A 257 -5.17 7.12 14.81
CA ILE A 257 -6.06 7.52 13.71
C ILE A 257 -7.45 7.88 14.26
N ARG A 258 -8.00 7.06 15.17
CA ARG A 258 -9.29 7.35 15.80
C ARG A 258 -9.31 8.65 16.60
N GLU A 259 -8.24 8.93 17.33
CA GLU A 259 -8.10 10.17 18.09
C GLU A 259 -8.06 11.39 17.16
N LYS A 260 -7.28 11.30 16.08
CA LYS A 260 -7.17 12.37 15.07
C LYS A 260 -8.48 12.64 14.33
N LEU A 261 -9.21 11.59 13.93
CA LEU A 261 -10.51 11.76 13.26
C LEU A 261 -11.54 12.47 14.15
N LYS A 262 -11.55 12.21 15.46
CA LYS A 262 -12.43 12.89 16.41
C LYS A 262 -12.09 14.37 16.59
N GLU A 263 -10.82 14.75 16.39
CA GLU A 263 -10.39 16.15 16.46
C GLU A 263 -10.77 16.92 15.19
N GLU A 264 -10.77 16.25 14.03
CA GLU A 264 -10.93 16.90 12.72
C GLU A 264 -12.35 16.78 12.14
N THR A 265 -13.18 15.89 12.69
CA THR A 265 -14.54 15.64 12.19
C THR A 265 -15.55 15.57 13.34
N ASP A 266 -16.80 15.94 13.07
CA ASP A 266 -17.91 15.73 14.00
C ASP A 266 -18.34 14.25 14.10
N TRP A 267 -17.62 13.33 13.42
CA TRP A 267 -17.96 11.91 13.41
C TRP A 267 -17.69 11.29 14.78
N THR A 268 -18.72 10.70 15.34
CA THR A 268 -18.59 9.87 16.51
C THR A 268 -18.03 8.51 16.12
N TYR A 269 -17.16 7.96 16.96
CA TYR A 269 -16.55 6.65 16.69
C TYR A 269 -17.58 5.50 16.65
N GLU A 270 -18.77 5.72 17.18
CA GLU A 270 -19.92 4.81 17.09
C GLU A 270 -20.48 4.76 15.66
N GLU A 271 -20.46 5.88 14.93
CA GLU A 271 -20.80 5.93 13.51
C GLU A 271 -19.75 5.21 12.65
N LEU A 272 -18.48 5.21 13.06
CA LEU A 272 -17.40 4.43 12.43
C LEU A 272 -17.44 2.93 12.80
N ARG A 273 -18.41 2.48 13.61
CA ARG A 273 -18.52 1.11 14.15
C ARG A 273 -19.83 0.43 13.75
N PRO A 274 -19.85 -0.26 12.62
CA PRO A 274 -20.76 -1.37 12.44
C PRO A 274 -20.17 -2.66 12.97
N GLU A 275 -21.05 -3.54 13.44
CA GLU A 275 -20.71 -4.82 14.06
C GLU A 275 -20.15 -5.82 13.02
N GLY A 276 -18.85 -5.77 12.77
CA GLY A 276 -18.22 -6.75 11.90
C GLY A 276 -16.89 -6.24 11.36
N LYS A 277 -15.82 -7.00 11.61
CA LYS A 277 -14.52 -6.90 10.91
C LYS A 277 -13.93 -5.49 10.75
N LYS A 278 -13.14 -5.11 11.75
CA LYS A 278 -12.31 -3.89 11.69
C LYS A 278 -11.06 -4.17 10.86
N VAL A 279 -10.81 -3.36 9.84
CA VAL A 279 -9.53 -3.29 9.11
C VAL A 279 -9.25 -1.82 8.86
N ILE A 280 -8.18 -1.30 9.44
CA ILE A 280 -7.59 -0.04 8.97
C ILE A 280 -6.42 -0.48 8.10
N TYR A 281 -6.20 0.15 6.96
CA TYR A 281 -5.05 -0.18 6.13
C TYR A 281 -4.31 1.12 5.80
N SER A 282 -2.99 1.09 5.70
CA SER A 282 -2.23 2.23 5.16
C SER A 282 -2.01 2.02 3.67
N GLY A 283 -2.46 2.95 2.84
CA GLY A 283 -2.35 2.86 1.39
C GLY A 283 -0.95 3.21 0.87
N ALA A 284 -0.46 4.41 1.23
CA ALA A 284 0.80 4.94 0.70
C ALA A 284 1.42 6.00 1.62
N ILE A 285 2.73 6.21 1.52
CA ILE A 285 3.39 7.44 1.95
C ILE A 285 3.62 8.30 0.72
N ILE A 286 3.12 9.54 0.75
CA ILE A 286 3.15 10.49 -0.35
C ILE A 286 4.00 11.68 0.07
N PRO A 287 5.08 12.06 -0.63
CA PRO A 287 5.80 13.28 -0.31
C PRO A 287 4.88 14.52 -0.42
N ARG A 288 5.13 15.60 0.32
CA ARG A 288 4.32 16.84 0.23
C ARG A 288 4.65 17.72 -0.96
N SER A 289 5.77 17.46 -1.61
CA SER A 289 6.19 18.17 -2.82
C SER A 289 7.28 17.40 -3.52
N LYS A 290 7.52 17.74 -4.79
CA LYS A 290 8.65 17.25 -5.60
C LYS A 290 10.00 17.55 -4.92
N GLU A 291 10.21 18.76 -4.42
CA GLU A 291 11.46 19.13 -3.75
C GLU A 291 11.68 18.32 -2.46
N LYS A 292 10.60 17.97 -1.75
CA LYS A 292 10.71 17.14 -0.56
C LYS A 292 10.91 15.67 -0.89
N LEU A 293 10.40 15.16 -2.03
CA LEU A 293 10.75 13.84 -2.57
C LEU A 293 12.27 13.69 -2.75
N ASP A 294 12.91 14.68 -3.38
CA ASP A 294 14.37 14.70 -3.60
C ASP A 294 15.19 14.85 -2.30
N ASN A 295 14.52 15.21 -1.20
CA ASN A 295 15.12 15.36 0.12
C ASN A 295 14.71 14.26 1.11
N VAL A 296 13.79 13.34 0.76
CA VAL A 296 13.42 12.21 1.64
C VAL A 296 14.66 11.39 1.98
N ASP A 297 15.54 11.15 0.99
CA ASP A 297 16.80 10.42 1.15
C ASP A 297 17.80 11.15 2.10
N LYS A 298 17.73 12.48 2.23
CA LYS A 298 18.62 13.29 3.10
C LYS A 298 18.11 13.43 4.53
N MET A 299 16.85 13.10 4.79
CA MET A 299 16.20 13.33 6.09
C MET A 299 16.44 12.20 7.09
N PHE A 300 16.75 11.02 6.62
CA PHE A 300 17.04 9.86 7.46
C PHE A 300 18.56 9.74 7.64
N ASN A 301 19.12 10.60 8.48
CA ASN A 301 20.51 10.49 8.87
C ASN A 301 20.67 9.32 9.86
N VAL A 302 20.71 8.09 9.34
CA VAL A 302 20.87 6.87 10.13
C VAL A 302 22.36 6.59 10.31
N ASP A 303 23.02 7.40 11.14
CA ASP A 303 24.45 7.25 11.46
C ASP A 303 24.75 5.97 12.27
N SER A 304 23.74 5.35 12.89
CA SER A 304 23.89 4.03 13.49
C SER A 304 22.61 3.21 13.41
N ILE A 305 22.75 1.93 13.08
CA ILE A 305 21.65 0.97 13.03
C ILE A 305 21.12 0.65 14.44
N ASP A 306 21.85 1.05 15.49
CA ASP A 306 21.65 0.58 16.87
C ASP A 306 20.43 1.19 17.57
N LYS A 307 19.77 2.18 16.94
CA LYS A 307 18.49 2.72 17.41
C LYS A 307 17.60 3.01 16.21
N VAL A 308 16.65 2.10 15.90
CA VAL A 308 15.54 2.40 14.98
C VAL A 308 14.41 3.08 15.77
N ASP A 309 14.77 4.11 16.53
CA ASP A 309 13.86 5.15 16.98
C ASP A 309 14.08 6.33 16.03
N ILE A 310 13.67 6.17 14.78
CA ILE A 310 13.68 7.28 13.83
C ILE A 310 12.45 8.12 14.18
N PRO A 311 12.59 9.32 14.79
CA PRO A 311 11.46 10.22 14.90
C PRO A 311 11.03 10.61 13.49
N LEU A 312 9.98 9.96 12.99
CA LEU A 312 9.35 10.31 11.72
C LEU A 312 8.56 11.60 11.92
N ASN A 313 9.23 12.75 11.84
CA ASN A 313 8.51 14.00 11.65
C ASN A 313 8.08 14.10 10.17
N LEU A 314 6.98 13.43 9.83
CA LEU A 314 6.38 13.47 8.49
C LEU A 314 5.66 14.80 8.23
N GLY A 315 5.41 15.60 9.26
CA GLY A 315 4.54 16.78 9.23
C GLY A 315 4.87 17.80 8.14
N ASP A 316 6.16 17.97 7.82
CA ASP A 316 6.56 18.84 6.71
C ASP A 316 6.83 18.08 5.41
N THR A 317 7.05 16.77 5.43
CA THR A 317 7.72 16.06 4.32
C THR A 317 6.84 15.11 3.55
N ALA A 318 5.92 14.42 4.23
CA ALA A 318 5.05 13.47 3.58
C ALA A 318 3.68 13.38 4.27
N VAL A 319 2.74 12.75 3.59
CA VAL A 319 1.39 12.43 4.03
C VAL A 319 1.26 10.91 3.99
N VAL A 320 0.71 10.33 5.06
CA VAL A 320 0.33 8.92 5.06
C VAL A 320 -1.12 8.84 4.63
N MET A 321 -1.38 8.22 3.49
CA MET A 321 -2.74 7.87 3.10
C MET A 321 -3.21 6.71 3.96
N VAL A 322 -4.23 6.99 4.76
CA VAL A 322 -4.90 6.02 5.62
C VAL A 322 -6.23 5.64 5.00
N GLU A 323 -6.46 4.34 4.87
CA GLU A 323 -7.73 3.77 4.49
C GLU A 323 -8.53 3.41 5.74
N LEU A 324 -9.81 3.80 5.73
CA LEU A 324 -10.78 3.43 6.75
C LEU A 324 -11.82 2.54 6.11
N LEU A 325 -11.80 1.27 6.49
CA LEU A 325 -12.85 0.34 6.11
C LEU A 325 -14.02 0.45 7.09
N MET A 326 -15.16 0.91 6.60
CA MET A 326 -16.37 1.10 7.40
C MET A 326 -17.51 0.35 6.71
N GLU A 327 -17.87 -0.82 7.21
CA GLU A 327 -18.82 -1.72 6.52
C GLU A 327 -20.26 -1.18 6.47
N ASP A 328 -20.73 -0.24 7.30
CA ASP A 328 -22.14 0.22 7.31
C ASP A 328 -22.36 1.73 7.45
N LEU A 329 -21.43 2.57 7.01
CA LEU A 329 -21.74 4.00 6.94
C LEU A 329 -22.53 4.32 5.68
N LEU A 330 -23.87 4.39 5.86
CA LEU A 330 -24.79 5.39 5.29
C LEU A 330 -25.74 4.90 4.19
N ASP A 331 -26.99 4.67 4.61
CA ASP A 331 -28.20 4.91 3.84
C ASP A 331 -28.39 6.45 3.71
N PHE A 332 -27.63 7.07 2.81
CA PHE A 332 -27.86 8.46 2.40
C PHE A 332 -28.56 8.45 1.05
N SER A 333 -29.88 8.58 1.09
CA SER A 333 -30.75 8.78 -0.05
C SER A 333 -30.71 10.22 -0.59
N GLU A 334 -29.72 11.05 -0.22
CA GLU A 334 -29.58 12.40 -0.76
C GLU A 334 -28.17 12.70 -1.28
N PRO A 335 -28.04 13.27 -2.50
CA PRO A 335 -26.75 13.62 -3.09
C PRO A 335 -26.16 14.88 -2.42
N LEU A 336 -24.96 14.74 -1.84
CA LEU A 336 -24.16 15.88 -1.43
C LEU A 336 -23.66 16.64 -2.67
N THR A 337 -24.18 17.83 -2.87
CA THR A 337 -23.64 18.83 -3.79
C THR A 337 -22.60 19.67 -3.05
N PHE A 338 -21.37 19.71 -3.54
CA PHE A 338 -20.34 20.61 -3.03
C PHE A 338 -20.58 22.04 -3.52
N ARG A 339 -20.52 23.02 -2.61
CA ARG A 339 -20.35 24.44 -2.91
C ARG A 339 -18.98 24.90 -2.46
#